data_AF-A0AAJ2UQJ3-F1
#
_entry.id   AF-A0AAJ2UQJ3-F1
#
_cell.length_a   1.000
_cell.length_b   1.000
_cell.length_c   1.000
_cell.angle_alpha   90.00
_cell.angle_beta   90.00
_cell.angle_gamma   90.00
#
_symmetry.space_group_name_H-M   'P 1'
#
loop_
_entity.id
_entity.type
_entity.pdbx_description
1 polymer ?
#
loop_
_entity_poly.entity_id
_entity_poly.type
_entity_poly.pdbx_seq_one_letter_code
_entity_poly.pdbx_strand_id
1 'polypeptide(L)'
;MDEMTTARRGLRAWRARHRSSTGPLLAALSAAALLAGCTVTGPDSDDGRGRDGRTSAPPVGSVLAVKIDNVSAARPQTGLDAADIVYAEQVEGGLSRLMAVYATKLPKAVGPVRSARESDLELLRQFDEPTLAFSGAQGKLLPLIDRAPLRAETPEDSHDAYFRGAEKPAPHNLYLRPAHLVGSPPGADALT
;
A
#
# COMPACT_ATOMS: atom_id res chain seq x y z
N MET A 1 40.11 -41.08 -24.80
CA MET A 1 39.22 -42.07 -25.45
C MET A 1 37.88 -41.94 -24.74
N ASP A 2 36.83 -41.33 -25.27
CA ASP A 2 36.57 -40.92 -26.65
C ASP A 2 35.55 -39.76 -26.74
N GLU A 3 35.80 -38.98 -27.79
CA GLU A 3 34.94 -38.24 -28.70
C GLU A 3 33.85 -37.24 -28.27
N MET A 4 34.06 -36.04 -28.84
CA MET A 4 33.14 -34.99 -29.27
C MET A 4 31.94 -35.50 -30.09
N THR A 5 30.78 -34.82 -29.99
CA THR A 5 29.97 -34.41 -31.17
C THR A 5 28.96 -33.30 -30.80
N THR A 6 29.35 -32.07 -31.14
CA THR A 6 28.66 -31.05 -31.98
C THR A 6 27.12 -31.04 -32.16
N ALA A 7 26.55 -29.92 -31.68
CA ALA A 7 25.62 -28.96 -32.32
C ALA A 7 24.24 -29.38 -32.88
N ARG A 8 23.20 -28.57 -32.60
CA ARG A 8 22.75 -27.45 -33.46
C ARG A 8 21.57 -26.68 -32.88
N ARG A 9 21.59 -25.37 -33.11
CA ARG A 9 20.54 -24.38 -32.84
C ARG A 9 19.30 -24.60 -33.71
N GLY A 10 18.12 -24.34 -33.16
CA GLY A 10 16.90 -24.08 -33.92
C GLY A 10 16.14 -22.89 -33.32
N LEU A 11 16.20 -21.73 -33.97
CA LEU A 11 15.40 -20.54 -33.63
C LEU A 11 14.19 -20.44 -34.56
N ARG A 12 13.03 -20.14 -33.95
CA ARG A 12 11.93 -19.25 -34.38
C ARG A 12 11.25 -19.48 -35.74
N ALA A 13 9.92 -19.58 -35.72
CA ALA A 13 9.03 -18.48 -36.13
C ALA A 13 7.57 -18.94 -36.15
N TRP A 14 6.73 -18.39 -35.27
CA TRP A 14 5.27 -18.45 -35.41
C TRP A 14 4.80 -17.07 -35.86
N ARG A 15 4.38 -16.95 -37.12
CA ARG A 15 3.77 -15.74 -37.69
C ARG A 15 2.27 -15.97 -37.82
N ALA A 16 1.50 -15.39 -36.91
CA ALA A 16 0.05 -15.26 -37.07
C ALA A 16 -0.26 -14.09 -38.02
N ARG A 17 -1.11 -14.37 -39.01
CA ARG A 17 -1.58 -13.41 -40.01
C ARG A 17 -2.88 -12.78 -39.50
N HIS A 18 -2.97 -11.46 -39.51
CA HIS A 18 -4.26 -10.77 -39.48
C HIS A 18 -4.36 -9.80 -40.66
N ARG A 19 -5.39 -10.04 -41.47
CA ARG A 19 -5.87 -9.27 -42.61
C ARG A 19 -7.12 -8.51 -42.15
N SER A 20 -7.24 -7.24 -42.50
CA SER A 20 -8.50 -6.48 -42.52
C SER A 20 -8.21 -5.16 -43.25
N SER A 21 -8.41 -5.07 -44.58
CA SER A 21 -9.66 -4.73 -45.30
C SER A 21 -10.10 -3.27 -45.13
N THR A 22 -9.75 -2.45 -46.13
CA THR A 22 -10.22 -1.08 -46.38
C THR A 22 -11.47 -1.09 -47.27
N GLY A 23 -12.47 -0.25 -46.97
CA GLY A 23 -13.62 0.04 -47.84
C GLY A 23 -14.21 1.42 -47.52
N PRO A 24 -14.51 2.28 -48.51
CA PRO A 24 -15.01 3.65 -48.31
C PRO A 24 -16.54 3.76 -48.42
N LEU A 25 -17.15 4.88 -48.00
CA LEU A 25 -18.11 5.71 -48.77
C LEU A 25 -19.04 6.61 -47.91
N LEU A 26 -19.15 7.85 -48.39
CA LEU A 26 -20.33 8.72 -48.55
C LEU A 26 -20.92 9.57 -47.41
N ALA A 27 -21.32 10.77 -47.86
CA ALA A 27 -21.63 12.01 -47.17
C ALA A 27 -23.13 12.22 -46.91
N ALA A 28 -23.49 13.21 -46.06
CA ALA A 28 -24.36 14.35 -46.41
C ALA A 28 -24.74 15.22 -45.19
N LEU A 29 -25.17 16.45 -45.49
CA LEU A 29 -25.27 17.68 -44.68
C LEU A 29 -26.45 17.78 -43.70
N SER A 30 -26.34 18.69 -42.70
CA SER A 30 -27.29 19.75 -42.23
C SER A 30 -26.78 20.33 -40.90
N ALA A 31 -27.03 21.55 -40.41
CA ALA A 31 -27.29 22.91 -40.88
C ALA A 31 -27.29 23.80 -39.60
N ALA A 32 -26.61 24.96 -39.66
CA ALA A 32 -26.77 26.22 -38.90
C ALA A 32 -26.99 26.27 -37.36
N ALA A 33 -26.17 27.08 -36.67
CA ALA A 33 -26.61 28.30 -35.95
C ALA A 33 -25.42 29.08 -35.37
N LEU A 34 -25.46 30.41 -35.54
CA LEU A 34 -24.48 31.39 -35.06
C LEU A 34 -24.57 31.61 -33.56
N LEU A 35 -23.44 31.66 -32.85
CA LEU A 35 -23.22 32.60 -31.75
C LEU A 35 -21.76 33.06 -31.75
N ALA A 36 -21.59 34.39 -31.72
CA ALA A 36 -20.32 35.07 -31.65
C ALA A 36 -19.64 34.85 -30.29
N GLY A 37 -18.33 34.61 -30.31
CA GLY A 37 -17.48 34.57 -29.13
C GLY A 37 -16.01 34.69 -29.54
N CYS A 38 -15.27 35.58 -28.87
CA CYS A 38 -14.01 36.19 -29.28
C CYS A 38 -12.83 35.23 -29.51
N THR A 39 -11.89 35.66 -30.36
CA THR A 39 -10.66 34.95 -30.72
C THR A 39 -9.54 35.09 -29.69
N VAL A 40 -8.89 33.94 -29.41
CA VAL A 40 -7.43 33.69 -29.28
C VAL A 40 -6.72 34.04 -27.96
N THR A 41 -6.23 33.00 -27.26
CA THR A 41 -4.77 32.68 -27.14
C THR A 41 -4.52 31.35 -26.40
N GLY A 42 -3.72 30.46 -27.02
CA GLY A 42 -2.80 29.53 -26.33
C GLY A 42 -3.33 28.14 -25.90
N PRO A 43 -2.60 27.03 -26.16
CA PRO A 43 -3.01 25.68 -25.76
C PRO A 43 -2.43 25.35 -24.38
N ASP A 44 -3.27 25.30 -23.34
CA ASP A 44 -2.91 24.54 -22.15
C ASP A 44 -3.19 23.07 -22.45
N SER A 45 -2.11 22.35 -22.74
CA SER A 45 -2.08 20.89 -22.72
C SER A 45 -2.23 20.47 -21.26
N ASP A 46 -3.47 20.25 -20.84
CA ASP A 46 -3.76 19.51 -19.61
C ASP A 46 -3.33 18.05 -19.83
N ASP A 47 -2.10 17.73 -19.41
CA ASP A 47 -1.52 16.40 -19.49
C ASP A 47 -1.79 15.57 -18.23
N GLY A 48 -2.86 15.88 -17.49
CA GLY A 48 -3.42 15.01 -16.45
C GLY A 48 -2.45 14.66 -15.31
N ARG A 49 -1.37 15.42 -15.13
CA ARG A 49 -0.47 15.28 -13.98
C ARG A 49 -0.71 16.37 -12.94
N GLY A 50 -1.92 16.42 -12.41
CA GLY A 50 -2.17 17.03 -11.10
C GLY A 50 -1.90 16.00 -10.00
N ARG A 51 -0.69 16.00 -9.43
CA ARG A 51 -0.36 15.31 -8.17
C ARG A 51 -0.51 16.33 -7.05
N ASP A 52 -1.75 16.75 -6.81
CA ASP A 52 -2.01 17.86 -5.94
C ASP A 52 -3.12 17.41 -4.98
N GLY A 53 -2.74 16.94 -3.80
CA GLY A 53 -3.74 16.55 -2.80
C GLY A 53 -3.27 15.72 -1.61
N ARG A 54 -1.97 15.62 -1.31
CA ARG A 54 -1.51 15.05 -0.03
C ARG A 54 -0.80 16.10 0.82
N THR A 55 -1.46 17.24 0.98
CA THR A 55 -1.14 18.23 2.02
C THR A 55 -2.45 18.68 2.68
N SER A 56 -3.16 17.75 3.29
CA SER A 56 -3.97 18.06 4.45
C SER A 56 -3.26 17.44 5.64
N ALA A 57 -3.05 18.23 6.69
CA ALA A 57 -2.80 17.66 8.01
C ALA A 57 -3.89 16.60 8.28
N PRO A 58 -3.55 15.47 8.92
CA PRO A 58 -4.47 14.36 9.05
C PRO A 58 -5.80 14.85 9.64
N PRO A 59 -6.95 14.34 9.15
CA PRO A 59 -8.22 14.56 9.85
C PRO A 59 -7.99 14.17 11.30
N VAL A 60 -8.48 14.98 12.23
CA VAL A 60 -8.47 14.68 13.67
C VAL A 60 -9.22 13.37 13.89
N GLY A 61 -8.69 12.31 14.49
CA GLY A 61 -7.49 11.55 14.12
C GLY A 61 -7.96 10.12 13.79
N SER A 62 -7.41 9.44 12.79
CA SER A 62 -7.70 8.01 12.59
C SER A 62 -6.80 7.14 13.45
N VAL A 63 -7.27 5.95 13.85
CA VAL A 63 -6.47 5.04 14.68
C VAL A 63 -5.20 4.61 13.94
N LEU A 64 -4.12 4.42 14.70
CA LEU A 64 -2.90 3.79 14.18
C LEU A 64 -2.96 2.28 14.48
N ALA A 65 -3.06 1.47 13.43
CA ALA A 65 -2.94 0.03 13.50
C ALA A 65 -1.55 -0.43 13.04
N VAL A 66 -0.86 -1.22 13.87
CA VAL A 66 0.49 -1.70 13.58
C VAL A 66 0.50 -3.22 13.55
N LYS A 67 0.94 -3.79 12.42
CA LYS A 67 1.09 -5.24 12.27
C LYS A 67 2.37 -5.70 12.95
N ILE A 68 2.25 -6.63 13.91
CA ILE A 68 3.35 -7.04 14.80
C ILE A 68 3.61 -8.55 14.70
N ASP A 69 4.89 -8.92 14.73
CA ASP A 69 5.31 -10.32 14.81
C ASP A 69 4.92 -10.97 16.14
N ASN A 70 4.58 -12.26 16.10
CA ASN A 70 4.30 -13.03 17.31
C ASN A 70 5.00 -14.39 17.35
N VAL A 71 5.99 -14.65 16.49
CA VAL A 71 6.81 -15.85 16.63
C VAL A 71 7.72 -15.76 17.85
N SER A 72 8.19 -16.90 18.36
CA SER A 72 9.02 -16.96 19.58
C SER A 72 10.27 -16.07 19.51
N ALA A 73 10.95 -16.03 18.36
CA ALA A 73 12.16 -15.21 18.16
C ALA A 73 11.89 -13.68 18.16
N ALA A 74 10.64 -13.27 17.99
CA ALA A 74 10.24 -11.86 18.01
C ALA A 74 9.82 -11.38 19.41
N ARG A 75 9.66 -12.29 20.37
CA ARG A 75 9.21 -11.97 21.73
C ARG A 75 10.40 -11.60 22.63
N PRO A 76 10.20 -10.72 23.62
CA PRO A 76 8.99 -9.94 23.86
C PRO A 76 8.82 -8.81 22.82
N GLN A 77 7.56 -8.44 22.56
CA GLN A 77 7.19 -7.28 21.75
C GLN A 77 7.39 -5.96 22.52
N THR A 78 7.57 -4.89 21.77
CA THR A 78 7.71 -3.52 22.30
C THR A 78 6.41 -2.74 22.08
N GLY A 79 5.95 -2.01 23.09
CA GLY A 79 4.88 -1.02 22.98
C GLY A 79 3.44 -1.58 22.97
N LEU A 80 3.24 -2.89 23.18
CA LEU A 80 1.91 -3.49 23.28
C LEU A 80 1.13 -3.03 24.51
N ASP A 81 1.82 -2.67 25.58
CA ASP A 81 1.25 -2.18 26.84
C ASP A 81 0.53 -0.82 26.72
N ALA A 82 0.78 -0.10 25.61
CA ALA A 82 0.12 1.15 25.29
C ALA A 82 -1.04 1.01 24.29
N ALA A 83 -1.29 -0.20 23.76
CA ALA A 83 -2.33 -0.42 22.77
C ALA A 83 -3.72 -0.39 23.42
N ASP A 84 -4.68 0.25 22.73
CA ASP A 84 -6.08 0.26 23.15
C ASP A 84 -6.78 -1.05 22.77
N ILE A 85 -6.41 -1.62 21.62
CA ILE A 85 -6.90 -2.93 21.15
C ILE A 85 -5.73 -3.75 20.63
N VAL A 86 -5.72 -5.04 20.95
CA VAL A 86 -4.78 -6.01 20.36
C VAL A 86 -5.57 -7.18 19.78
N TYR A 87 -5.51 -7.35 18.47
CA TYR A 87 -6.01 -8.56 17.80
C TYR A 87 -4.90 -9.60 17.73
N ALA A 88 -5.26 -10.86 17.95
CA ALA A 88 -4.40 -12.00 17.70
C ALA A 88 -4.93 -12.77 16.48
N GLU A 89 -4.11 -12.87 15.44
CA GLU A 89 -4.50 -13.44 14.16
C GLU A 89 -3.65 -14.67 13.86
N GLN A 90 -4.31 -15.77 13.50
CA GLN A 90 -3.61 -16.93 12.94
C GLN A 90 -3.14 -16.61 11.52
N VAL A 91 -1.94 -17.08 11.19
CA VAL A 91 -1.34 -16.94 9.87
C VAL A 91 -0.80 -18.29 9.40
N GLU A 92 -0.08 -18.35 8.27
CA GLU A 92 0.34 -19.63 7.70
C GLU A 92 1.27 -20.41 8.62
N GLY A 93 1.25 -21.73 8.45
CA GLY A 93 2.13 -22.64 9.19
C GLY A 93 1.81 -22.74 10.68
N GLY A 94 0.59 -22.36 11.10
CA GLY A 94 0.18 -22.39 12.51
C GLY A 94 0.80 -21.30 13.37
N LEU A 95 1.43 -20.31 12.75
CA LEU A 95 1.96 -19.13 13.45
C LEU A 95 0.84 -18.12 13.72
N SER A 96 1.14 -17.12 14.53
CA SER A 96 0.26 -15.96 14.72
C SER A 96 1.02 -14.65 14.49
N ARG A 97 0.24 -13.60 14.24
CA ARG A 97 0.67 -12.20 14.27
C ARG A 97 -0.30 -11.42 15.15
N LEU A 98 0.13 -10.26 15.62
CA LEU A 98 -0.72 -9.34 16.36
C LEU A 98 -1.02 -8.11 15.49
N MET A 99 -2.16 -7.48 15.72
CA MET A 99 -2.44 -6.12 15.27
C MET A 99 -2.70 -5.27 16.51
N ALA A 100 -1.82 -4.31 16.79
CA ALA A 100 -2.01 -3.37 17.89
C ALA A 100 -2.60 -2.07 17.35
N VAL A 101 -3.71 -1.62 17.92
CA VAL A 101 -4.39 -0.38 17.57
C VAL A 101 -4.16 0.64 18.68
N TYR A 102 -3.75 1.84 18.28
CA TYR A 102 -3.45 2.97 19.14
C TYR A 102 -4.34 4.15 18.78
N ALA A 103 -5.05 4.65 19.77
CA ALA A 103 -5.96 5.78 19.71
C ALA A 103 -5.72 6.76 20.87
N THR A 104 -5.48 6.28 22.09
CA THR A 104 -5.35 7.15 23.27
C THR A 104 -3.90 7.46 23.63
N LYS A 105 -2.99 6.53 23.36
CA LYS A 105 -1.57 6.64 23.75
C LYS A 105 -0.68 6.07 22.66
N LEU A 106 0.39 6.81 22.33
CA LEU A 106 1.44 6.32 21.43
C LEU A 106 2.66 5.87 22.25
N PRO A 107 3.16 4.62 22.09
CA PRO A 107 4.43 4.22 22.68
C PRO A 107 5.60 4.90 21.96
N LYS A 108 6.77 4.97 22.62
CA LYS A 108 7.99 5.51 21.99
C LYS A 108 8.42 4.70 20.76
N ALA A 109 8.22 3.39 20.83
CA ALA A 109 8.46 2.46 19.74
C ALA A 109 7.48 1.28 19.83
N VAL A 110 7.19 0.67 18.70
CA VAL A 110 6.33 -0.53 18.60
C VAL A 110 6.90 -1.52 17.59
N GLY A 111 6.81 -2.82 17.88
CA GLY A 111 7.24 -3.89 16.98
C GLY A 111 7.57 -5.20 17.70
N PRO A 112 8.16 -6.17 16.99
CA PRO A 112 8.66 -6.04 15.62
C PRO A 112 7.55 -5.92 14.56
N VAL A 113 7.66 -4.95 13.65
CA VAL A 113 6.67 -4.71 12.58
C VAL A 113 6.76 -5.80 11.51
N ARG A 114 5.62 -6.26 11.01
CA ARG A 114 5.51 -7.36 10.04
C ARG A 114 4.57 -7.09 8.88
N SER A 115 4.58 -8.03 7.95
CA SER A 115 3.82 -7.93 6.72
C SER A 115 2.32 -8.01 6.94
N ALA A 116 1.59 -7.12 6.25
CA ALA A 116 0.13 -7.08 6.25
C ALA A 116 -0.47 -8.29 5.51
N ARG A 117 -1.72 -8.62 5.88
CA ARG A 117 -2.55 -9.77 5.48
C ARG A 117 -3.98 -9.33 5.14
N GLU A 118 -4.68 -10.18 4.40
CA GLU A 118 -6.07 -9.93 4.00
C GLU A 118 -6.99 -9.70 5.21
N SER A 119 -6.79 -10.46 6.28
CA SER A 119 -7.50 -10.30 7.55
C SER A 119 -7.35 -8.91 8.16
N ASP A 120 -6.22 -8.22 7.91
CA ASP A 120 -6.01 -6.86 8.41
C ASP A 120 -7.04 -5.90 7.79
N LEU A 121 -7.33 -6.06 6.50
CA LEU A 121 -8.31 -5.22 5.82
C LEU A 121 -9.71 -5.47 6.37
N GLU A 122 -10.06 -6.73 6.66
CA GLU A 122 -11.36 -7.06 7.25
C GLU A 122 -11.51 -6.48 8.66
N LEU A 123 -10.48 -6.62 9.50
CA LEU A 123 -10.47 -6.07 10.85
C LEU A 123 -10.56 -4.55 10.84
N LEU A 124 -9.83 -3.87 9.95
CA LEU A 124 -9.73 -2.42 9.97
C LEU A 124 -10.96 -1.69 9.41
N ARG A 125 -11.88 -2.38 8.75
CA ARG A 125 -13.14 -1.79 8.23
C ARG A 125 -14.08 -1.24 9.32
N GLN A 126 -13.82 -1.55 10.58
CA GLN A 126 -14.59 -1.00 11.70
C GLN A 126 -14.18 0.43 12.08
N PHE A 127 -13.04 0.92 11.58
CA PHE A 127 -12.52 2.25 11.88
C PHE A 127 -12.68 3.18 10.68
N ASP A 128 -12.79 4.48 10.95
CA ASP A 128 -12.80 5.51 9.92
C ASP A 128 -11.37 5.82 9.44
N GLU A 129 -11.10 5.53 8.17
CA GLU A 129 -9.80 5.71 7.47
C GLU A 129 -8.52 5.43 8.32
N PRO A 130 -8.37 4.24 8.94
CA PRO A 130 -7.26 3.95 9.84
C PRO A 130 -5.90 4.03 9.13
N THR A 131 -4.86 4.36 9.87
CA THR A 131 -3.48 4.20 9.39
C THR A 131 -3.00 2.78 9.66
N LEU A 132 -2.66 2.01 8.62
CA LEU A 132 -2.05 0.69 8.73
C LEU A 132 -0.54 0.79 8.50
N ALA A 133 0.24 0.51 9.55
CA ALA A 133 1.69 0.44 9.53
C ALA A 133 2.18 -1.02 9.46
N PHE A 134 2.96 -1.35 8.42
CA PHE A 134 3.35 -2.73 8.11
C PHE A 134 4.64 -2.80 7.28
N SER A 135 5.30 -3.96 7.26
CA SER A 135 6.62 -4.12 6.62
C SER A 135 6.58 -4.58 5.16
N GLY A 136 5.47 -4.38 4.45
CA GLY A 136 5.19 -4.94 3.12
C GLY A 136 4.17 -6.08 3.12
N ALA A 137 3.77 -6.61 1.97
CA ALA A 137 2.71 -7.61 1.87
C ALA A 137 2.95 -8.60 0.74
N GLN A 138 2.12 -9.65 0.64
CA GLN A 138 2.12 -10.50 -0.55
C GLN A 138 1.73 -9.66 -1.79
N GLY A 139 2.37 -9.88 -2.93
CA GLY A 139 2.17 -9.03 -4.11
C GLY A 139 0.72 -8.94 -4.60
N LYS A 140 -0.08 -10.00 -4.43
CA LYS A 140 -1.52 -9.99 -4.78
C LYS A 140 -2.39 -9.17 -3.82
N LEU A 141 -1.92 -8.93 -2.60
CA LEU A 141 -2.61 -8.15 -1.57
C LEU A 141 -2.37 -6.64 -1.74
N LEU A 142 -1.25 -6.22 -2.32
CA LEU A 142 -0.93 -4.79 -2.49
C LEU A 142 -2.05 -4.01 -3.21
N PRO A 143 -2.63 -4.48 -4.34
CA PRO A 143 -3.73 -3.76 -4.99
C PRO A 143 -5.04 -3.74 -4.20
N LEU A 144 -5.19 -4.58 -3.17
CA LEU A 144 -6.33 -4.55 -2.25
C LEU A 144 -6.09 -3.53 -1.13
N ILE A 145 -4.87 -3.47 -0.60
CA ILE A 145 -4.45 -2.43 0.36
C ILE A 145 -4.62 -1.04 -0.27
N ASP A 146 -4.13 -0.86 -1.50
CA ASP A 146 -4.19 0.44 -2.21
C ASP A 146 -5.62 0.95 -2.46
N ARG A 147 -6.61 0.05 -2.48
CA ARG A 147 -8.03 0.37 -2.70
C ARG A 147 -8.85 0.39 -1.43
N ALA A 148 -8.29 -0.03 -0.30
CA ALA A 148 -8.99 -0.03 0.97
C ALA A 148 -9.13 1.40 1.50
N PRO A 149 -10.21 1.72 2.24
CA PRO A 149 -10.40 3.02 2.89
C PRO A 149 -9.50 3.11 4.13
N LEU A 150 -8.19 3.10 3.92
CA LEU A 150 -7.17 3.19 4.95
C LEU A 150 -5.93 3.88 4.40
N ARG A 151 -5.09 4.41 5.29
CA ARG A 151 -3.78 4.94 4.95
C ARG A 151 -2.72 3.86 5.16
N ALA A 152 -2.17 3.35 4.07
CA ALA A 152 -1.09 2.36 4.10
C ALA A 152 0.27 3.04 4.31
N GLU A 153 1.07 2.56 5.26
CA GLU A 153 2.37 3.13 5.61
C GLU A 153 3.44 2.05 5.74
N THR A 154 4.40 2.04 4.81
CA THR A 154 5.54 1.11 4.80
C THR A 154 6.86 1.79 5.18
N PRO A 155 7.93 1.04 5.50
CA PRO A 155 9.27 1.61 5.67
C PRO A 155 9.76 2.42 4.46
N GLU A 156 9.32 2.05 3.26
CA GLU A 156 9.64 2.73 2.01
C GLU A 156 8.89 4.07 1.85
N ASP A 157 7.71 4.21 2.47
CA ASP A 157 6.95 5.47 2.45
C ASP A 157 7.41 6.42 3.56
N SER A 158 7.74 5.87 4.73
CA SER A 158 7.94 6.60 5.98
C SER A 158 9.27 6.27 6.68
N HIS A 159 10.38 6.41 5.94
CA HIS A 159 11.74 6.03 6.36
C HIS A 159 12.14 6.50 7.78
N ASP A 160 11.79 7.73 8.15
CA ASP A 160 12.17 8.30 9.46
C ASP A 160 11.37 7.71 10.63
N ALA A 161 10.19 7.15 10.34
CA ALA A 161 9.34 6.51 11.34
C ALA A 161 9.80 5.08 11.64
N TYR A 162 10.42 4.40 10.68
CA TYR A 162 10.87 3.01 10.85
C TYR A 162 12.36 2.93 11.19
N PHE A 163 12.75 1.92 11.97
CA PHE A 163 14.15 1.66 12.28
C PHE A 163 14.42 0.20 12.59
N ARG A 164 15.67 -0.23 12.48
CA ARG A 164 16.10 -1.56 12.88
C ARG A 164 16.79 -1.54 14.24
N GLY A 165 16.34 -2.41 15.15
CA GLY A 165 17.00 -2.66 16.42
C GLY A 165 18.16 -3.67 16.28
N ALA A 166 19.13 -3.59 17.19
CA ALA A 166 20.30 -4.48 17.21
C ALA A 166 20.08 -5.77 18.02
N GLU A 167 19.08 -5.80 18.91
CA GLU A 167 18.89 -6.89 19.87
C GLU A 167 18.33 -8.17 19.23
N LYS A 168 17.57 -8.05 18.14
CA LYS A 168 16.94 -9.18 17.45
C LYS A 168 17.50 -9.29 16.03
N PRO A 169 17.67 -10.49 15.47
CA PRO A 169 18.08 -10.64 14.08
C PRO A 169 16.95 -10.25 13.12
N ALA A 170 17.31 -9.88 11.90
CA ALA A 170 16.32 -9.81 10.83
C ALA A 170 15.69 -11.20 10.62
N PRO A 171 14.39 -11.29 10.33
CA PRO A 171 13.46 -10.18 10.07
C PRO A 171 12.64 -9.72 11.31
N HIS A 172 13.08 -10.03 12.53
CA HIS A 172 12.36 -9.73 13.79
C HIS A 172 12.82 -8.44 14.46
N ASN A 173 13.39 -7.51 13.69
CA ASN A 173 14.11 -6.37 14.23
C ASN A 173 13.67 -5.02 13.66
N LEU A 174 12.59 -4.97 12.88
CA LEU A 174 12.02 -3.73 12.38
C LEU A 174 11.04 -3.16 13.42
N TYR A 175 11.15 -1.88 13.75
CA TYR A 175 10.30 -1.18 14.70
C TYR A 175 9.80 0.13 14.10
N LEU A 176 8.67 0.62 14.60
CA LEU A 176 8.06 1.90 14.25
C LEU A 176 8.18 2.87 15.43
N ARG A 177 8.37 4.16 15.16
CA ARG A 177 8.18 5.30 16.07
C ARG A 177 6.84 5.97 15.73
N PRO A 178 5.74 5.65 16.42
CA PRO A 178 4.41 6.13 16.07
C PRO A 178 4.30 7.65 15.93
N ALA A 179 4.95 8.41 16.82
CA ALA A 179 4.93 9.88 16.79
C ALA A 179 5.53 10.47 15.50
N HIS A 180 6.46 9.77 14.83
CA HIS A 180 7.02 10.20 13.56
C HIS A 180 6.09 9.91 12.37
N LEU A 181 5.06 9.08 12.57
CA LEU A 181 4.12 8.68 11.53
C LEU A 181 2.80 9.48 11.61
N VAL A 182 2.21 9.58 12.81
CA VAL A 182 0.89 10.20 13.01
C VAL A 182 0.94 11.48 13.85
N GLY A 183 2.10 11.87 14.39
CA GLY A 183 2.27 13.06 15.21
C GLY A 183 1.77 12.90 16.65
N SER A 184 0.45 12.78 16.83
CA SER A 184 -0.22 12.66 18.13
C SER A 184 -1.32 11.58 18.11
N PRO A 185 -1.65 10.97 19.26
CA PRO A 185 -2.79 10.05 19.34
C PRO A 185 -4.09 10.77 18.95
N PRO A 186 -4.99 10.10 18.20
CA PRO A 186 -6.25 10.70 17.75
C PRO A 186 -7.28 10.97 18.86
N GLY A 187 -7.18 10.27 19.98
CA GLY A 187 -8.17 10.29 21.07
C GLY A 187 -9.07 9.04 21.07
N ALA A 188 -9.81 8.86 22.17
CA ALA A 188 -10.67 7.69 22.36
C ALA A 188 -11.87 7.66 21.39
N ASP A 189 -12.32 8.83 20.92
CA ASP A 189 -13.44 8.96 19.98
C ASP A 189 -13.15 8.27 18.62
N ALA A 190 -11.88 8.03 18.30
CA ALA A 190 -11.49 7.29 17.10
C ALA A 190 -11.76 5.77 17.20
N LEU A 191 -12.18 5.26 18.36
CA LEU A 191 -12.50 3.84 18.59
C LEU A 191 -13.99 3.51 18.42
N THR A 192 -14.85 4.51 18.16
CA THR A 192 -16.32 4.38 18.14
C THR A 192 -16.90 4.86 16.82
#